data_AF-A0A134BP76-F1
#
_entry.id   AF-A0A134BP76-F1
#
_cell.length_a   1.000
_cell.length_b   1.000
_cell.length_c   1.000
_cell.angle_alpha   90.00
_cell.angle_beta   90.00
_cell.angle_gamma   90.00
#
_symmetry.space_group_name_H-M   'P 1'
#
loop_
_entity.id
_entity.type
_entity.pdbx_description
1 polymer ?
#
loop_
_entity_poly.entity_id
_entity_poly.type
_entity_poly.pdbx_seq_one_letter_code
_entity_poly.pdbx_strand_id
1 'polypeptide(L)'
;MNMKKFLLTVAVFIACVGAAQAQTVSQVIEQFKNEKNVSVVNIPKNLLKLGINTDNIQIDKDIAENIDQLQVLSIGKITPAVKNKFLKAVKGLKTDGYEDVVKANDGDEKAHILVKTVDNIVKSVLIIAVEKDECSLVCIDGSITPEALKKLTE
;
A
#
# COMPACT_ATOMS: atom_id res chain seq x y z
N MET A 1 -47.77 -6.01 -2.97
CA MET A 1 -46.60 -6.88 -2.72
C MET A 1 -46.71 -7.45 -1.31
N ASN A 2 -46.79 -8.77 -1.13
CA ASN A 2 -47.00 -9.36 0.20
C ASN A 2 -45.77 -9.09 1.09
N MET A 3 -45.97 -8.87 2.40
CA MET A 3 -44.90 -8.49 3.36
C MET A 3 -43.69 -9.43 3.33
N LYS A 4 -43.93 -10.71 3.06
CA LYS A 4 -42.90 -11.75 2.85
C LYS A 4 -42.05 -11.53 1.58
N LYS A 5 -42.66 -11.03 0.50
CA LYS A 5 -41.98 -10.68 -0.77
C LYS A 5 -41.18 -9.38 -0.63
N PHE A 6 -41.64 -8.44 0.20
CA PHE A 6 -40.89 -7.21 0.51
C PHE A 6 -39.61 -7.51 1.31
N LEU A 7 -39.71 -8.31 2.39
CA LEU A 7 -38.55 -8.71 3.19
C LEU A 7 -37.50 -9.50 2.39
N LEU A 8 -37.94 -10.39 1.50
CA LEU A 8 -37.05 -11.16 0.64
C LEU A 8 -36.31 -10.27 -0.38
N THR A 9 -36.97 -9.23 -0.88
CA THR A 9 -36.38 -8.27 -1.83
C THR A 9 -35.35 -7.36 -1.15
N VAL A 10 -35.61 -6.93 0.10
CA VAL A 10 -34.64 -6.15 0.90
C VAL A 10 -33.40 -6.98 1.26
N ALA A 11 -33.56 -8.26 1.58
CA ALA A 11 -32.43 -9.15 1.88
C ALA A 11 -31.51 -9.36 0.66
N VAL A 12 -32.07 -9.45 -0.54
CA VAL A 12 -31.28 -9.56 -1.79
C VAL A 12 -30.57 -8.24 -2.12
N PHE A 13 -31.17 -7.08 -1.83
CA PHE A 13 -30.52 -5.78 -2.00
C PHE A 13 -29.32 -5.59 -1.05
N ILE A 14 -29.39 -6.11 0.18
CA ILE A 14 -28.29 -6.09 1.15
C ILE A 14 -27.16 -7.07 0.73
N ALA A 15 -27.49 -8.19 0.09
CA ALA A 15 -26.50 -9.13 -0.42
C ALA A 15 -25.68 -8.58 -1.61
N CYS A 16 -26.23 -7.63 -2.37
CA CYS A 16 -25.54 -6.97 -3.49
C CYS A 16 -24.63 -5.81 -3.08
N VAL A 17 -24.67 -5.34 -1.83
CA VAL A 17 -23.76 -4.27 -1.34
C VAL A 17 -22.37 -4.80 -0.96
N GLY A 18 -22.16 -6.12 -1.08
CA GLY A 18 -20.84 -6.76 -1.02
C GLY A 18 -19.97 -6.47 -2.25
N ALA A 19 -20.16 -5.34 -2.94
CA ALA A 19 -19.10 -4.80 -3.77
C ALA A 19 -17.89 -4.65 -2.85
N ALA A 20 -16.89 -5.51 -3.02
CA ALA A 20 -15.61 -5.38 -2.35
C ALA A 20 -15.09 -3.99 -2.69
N GLN A 21 -15.37 -3.02 -1.81
CA GLN A 21 -14.85 -1.68 -1.94
C GLN A 21 -13.35 -1.85 -1.91
N ALA A 22 -12.71 -1.59 -3.04
CA ALA A 22 -11.29 -1.77 -3.19
C ALA A 22 -10.60 -0.95 -2.09
N GLN A 23 -9.80 -1.63 -1.27
CA GLN A 23 -9.27 -1.07 -0.04
C GLN A 23 -8.13 -0.11 -0.35
N THR A 24 -8.00 0.96 0.41
CA THR A 24 -6.82 1.83 0.35
C THR A 24 -5.69 1.26 1.21
N VAL A 25 -4.45 1.70 0.96
CA VAL A 25 -3.30 1.31 1.79
C VAL A 25 -3.55 1.64 3.25
N SER A 26 -4.03 2.85 3.56
CA SER A 26 -4.39 3.25 4.93
C SER A 26 -5.40 2.30 5.60
N GLN A 27 -6.39 1.79 4.84
CA GLN A 27 -7.36 0.82 5.37
C GLN A 27 -6.72 -0.55 5.63
N VAL A 28 -5.75 -0.97 4.80
CA VAL A 28 -4.97 -2.18 5.08
C VAL A 28 -4.14 -1.99 6.33
N ILE A 29 -3.38 -0.89 6.46
CA ILE A 29 -2.57 -0.60 7.66
C ILE A 29 -3.41 -0.65 8.94
N GLU A 30 -4.58 -0.03 8.92
CA GLU A 30 -5.50 -0.01 10.06
C GLU A 30 -5.96 -1.42 10.50
N GLN A 31 -6.06 -2.38 9.58
CA GLN A 31 -6.43 -3.78 9.89
C GLN A 31 -5.34 -4.55 10.65
N PHE A 32 -4.08 -4.09 10.57
CA PHE A 32 -2.91 -4.77 11.15
C PHE A 32 -2.25 -3.99 12.29
N LYS A 33 -2.53 -2.70 12.47
CA LYS A 33 -1.80 -1.86 13.46
C LYS A 33 -1.78 -2.38 14.90
N ASN A 34 -2.75 -3.22 15.28
CA ASN A 34 -2.87 -3.80 16.62
C ASN A 34 -2.40 -5.27 16.70
N GLU A 35 -1.94 -5.84 15.58
CA GLU A 35 -1.37 -7.18 15.57
C GLU A 35 0.02 -7.18 16.25
N LYS A 36 0.45 -8.33 16.75
CA LYS A 36 1.77 -8.46 17.38
C LYS A 36 2.88 -8.31 16.33
N ASN A 37 4.01 -7.77 16.76
CA ASN A 37 5.22 -7.57 15.92
C ASN A 37 4.96 -6.69 14.69
N VAL A 38 3.99 -5.78 14.77
CA VAL A 38 3.71 -4.80 13.74
C VAL A 38 4.43 -3.49 14.02
N SER A 39 5.08 -2.96 12.99
CA SER A 39 5.57 -1.60 12.92
C SER A 39 4.81 -0.86 11.83
N VAL A 40 4.37 0.36 12.15
CA VAL A 40 3.71 1.26 11.21
C VAL A 40 4.46 2.58 11.18
N VAL A 41 4.84 3.01 9.99
CA VAL A 41 5.40 4.33 9.71
C VAL A 41 4.43 5.05 8.79
N ASN A 42 4.06 6.27 9.15
CA ASN A 42 3.23 7.13 8.31
C ASN A 42 3.79 8.55 8.40
N ILE A 43 4.52 8.95 7.36
CA ILE A 43 5.23 10.23 7.32
C ILE A 43 4.60 11.11 6.24
N PRO A 44 3.83 12.13 6.62
CA PRO A 44 3.37 13.15 5.68
C PRO A 44 4.51 14.06 5.21
N LYS A 45 4.30 14.73 4.06
CA LYS A 45 5.25 15.66 3.41
C LYS A 45 5.94 16.65 4.34
N ASN A 46 5.20 17.26 5.25
CA ASN A 46 5.75 18.26 6.17
C ASN A 46 6.82 17.65 7.09
N LEU A 47 6.64 16.42 7.56
CA LEU A 47 7.63 15.72 8.39
C LEU A 47 8.81 15.20 7.56
N LEU A 48 8.57 14.72 6.33
CA LEU A 48 9.65 14.37 5.39
C LEU A 48 10.58 15.58 5.17
N LYS A 49 10.01 16.76 4.92
CA LYS A 49 10.77 18.01 4.73
C LYS A 49 11.60 18.42 5.95
N LEU A 50 11.15 18.12 7.17
CA LEU A 50 11.94 18.36 8.37
C LEU A 50 13.12 17.40 8.47
N GLY A 51 12.90 16.13 8.11
CA GLY A 51 13.91 15.07 8.17
C GLY A 51 15.08 15.25 7.20
N ILE A 52 14.83 15.78 5.99
CA ILE A 52 15.87 16.07 4.99
C ILE A 52 16.87 17.13 5.49
N ASN A 53 16.44 18.03 6.36
CA ASN A 53 17.31 19.07 6.90
C ASN A 53 18.17 18.58 8.08
N THR A 54 18.25 17.26 8.29
CA THR A 54 19.07 16.63 9.33
C THR A 54 20.07 15.68 8.69
N ASP A 55 21.31 15.66 9.18
CA ASP A 55 22.40 14.80 8.65
C ASP A 55 22.14 13.28 8.80
N ASN A 56 21.00 12.89 9.39
CA ASN A 56 20.66 11.51 9.75
C ASN A 56 19.76 10.80 8.73
N ILE A 57 19.20 11.50 7.73
CA ILE A 57 18.32 10.91 6.73
C ILE A 57 18.93 11.09 5.34
N GLN A 58 19.48 10.00 4.79
CA GLN A 58 20.02 9.94 3.42
C GLN A 58 18.90 9.72 2.41
N ILE A 59 17.94 10.65 2.34
CA ILE A 59 17.02 10.73 1.21
C ILE A 59 17.42 11.97 0.43
N ASP A 60 17.67 11.80 -0.87
CA ASP A 60 17.97 12.92 -1.74
C ASP A 60 16.86 13.98 -1.64
N LYS A 61 17.28 15.22 -1.44
CA LYS A 61 16.38 16.34 -1.18
C LYS A 61 15.39 16.55 -2.33
N ASP A 62 15.86 16.41 -3.57
CA ASP A 62 15.00 16.58 -4.75
C ASP A 62 13.91 15.51 -4.78
N ILE A 63 14.20 14.29 -4.32
CA ILE A 63 13.20 13.22 -4.25
C ILE A 63 12.21 13.47 -3.12
N ALA A 64 12.70 13.77 -1.92
CA ALA A 64 11.83 13.93 -0.77
C ALA A 64 10.92 15.16 -0.88
N GLU A 65 11.29 16.18 -1.66
CA GLU A 65 10.40 17.29 -2.03
C GLU A 65 9.22 16.85 -2.92
N ASN A 66 9.41 15.80 -3.72
CA ASN A 66 8.41 15.22 -4.60
C ASN A 66 7.56 14.13 -3.95
N ILE A 67 7.89 13.70 -2.71
CA ILE A 67 7.07 12.78 -1.93
C ILE A 67 6.03 13.57 -1.12
N ASP A 68 4.77 13.16 -1.24
CA ASP A 68 3.66 13.73 -0.48
C ASP A 68 3.35 12.89 0.77
N GLN A 69 3.52 11.57 0.70
CA GLN A 69 3.29 10.68 1.82
C GLN A 69 4.11 9.38 1.69
N LEU A 70 4.72 8.96 2.80
CA LEU A 70 5.32 7.63 2.95
C LEU A 70 4.52 6.83 3.97
N GLN A 71 4.04 5.66 3.57
CA GLN A 71 3.39 4.70 4.46
C GLN A 71 4.12 3.36 4.41
N VAL A 72 4.47 2.82 5.57
CA VAL A 72 5.09 1.49 5.72
C VAL A 72 4.32 0.72 6.77
N LEU A 73 3.95 -0.51 6.43
CA LEU A 73 3.52 -1.54 7.37
C LEU A 73 4.52 -2.69 7.27
N SER A 74 5.11 -3.07 8.39
CA SER A 74 5.99 -4.24 8.51
C SER A 74 5.47 -5.15 9.60
N ILE A 75 5.41 -6.44 9.32
CA ILE A 75 4.90 -7.47 10.24
C ILE A 75 5.98 -8.55 10.36
N GLY A 76 6.75 -8.51 11.44
CA GLY A 76 7.76 -9.52 11.73
C GLY A 76 7.20 -10.73 12.48
N LYS A 77 7.94 -11.85 12.50
CA LYS A 77 7.55 -13.09 13.19
C LYS A 77 6.09 -13.47 12.90
N ILE A 78 5.70 -13.38 11.63
CA ILE A 78 4.31 -13.49 11.21
C ILE A 78 3.82 -14.93 11.37
N THR A 79 2.59 -15.10 11.87
CA THR A 79 1.97 -16.43 11.91
C THR A 79 1.31 -16.75 10.56
N PRO A 80 1.12 -18.04 10.21
CA PRO A 80 0.42 -18.41 8.98
C PRO A 80 -0.98 -17.78 8.84
N ALA A 81 -1.70 -17.62 9.95
CA ALA A 81 -3.02 -16.97 9.97
C ALA A 81 -2.94 -15.48 9.60
N VAL A 82 -1.99 -14.75 10.20
CA VAL A 82 -1.79 -13.31 9.92
C VAL A 82 -1.25 -13.13 8.50
N LYS A 83 -0.36 -14.01 8.01
CA LYS A 83 0.15 -14.02 6.63
C LYS A 83 -0.99 -14.19 5.62
N ASN A 84 -1.89 -15.15 5.85
CA ASN A 84 -3.07 -15.34 5.00
C ASN A 84 -4.02 -14.14 5.03
N LYS A 85 -4.20 -13.50 6.19
CA LYS A 85 -4.98 -12.25 6.32
C LYS A 85 -4.33 -11.12 5.51
N PHE A 86 -3.01 -10.96 5.61
CA PHE A 86 -2.23 -9.98 4.85
C PHE A 86 -2.36 -10.17 3.35
N LEU A 87 -2.15 -11.39 2.85
CA LEU A 87 -2.29 -11.74 1.43
C LEU A 87 -3.68 -11.43 0.88
N LYS A 88 -4.74 -11.66 1.67
CA LYS A 88 -6.12 -11.29 1.29
C LYS A 88 -6.31 -9.78 1.25
N ALA A 89 -5.78 -9.05 2.23
CA ALA A 89 -5.90 -7.60 2.31
C ALA A 89 -5.19 -6.92 1.13
N VAL A 90 -3.94 -7.29 0.84
CA VAL A 90 -3.18 -6.70 -0.29
C VAL A 90 -3.79 -7.05 -1.65
N LYS A 91 -4.39 -8.25 -1.80
CA LYS A 91 -5.13 -8.62 -3.02
C LYS A 91 -6.40 -7.76 -3.21
N GLY A 92 -6.95 -7.21 -2.14
CA GLY A 92 -8.12 -6.33 -2.17
C GLY A 92 -7.78 -4.85 -2.35
N LEU A 93 -6.50 -4.49 -2.50
CA LEU A 93 -6.09 -3.09 -2.68
C LEU A 93 -6.62 -2.53 -4.00
N LYS A 94 -7.04 -1.26 -3.96
CA LYS A 94 -7.42 -0.49 -5.14
C LYS A 94 -6.18 -0.16 -5.96
N THR A 95 -5.99 -0.88 -7.06
CA THR A 95 -4.84 -0.74 -7.96
C THR A 95 -5.23 -0.14 -9.32
N ASP A 96 -6.37 0.54 -9.42
CA ASP A 96 -6.79 1.23 -10.65
C ASP A 96 -5.76 2.28 -11.09
N GLY A 97 -5.24 2.09 -12.31
CA GLY A 97 -4.22 2.93 -12.93
C GLY A 97 -2.79 2.63 -12.46
N TYR A 98 -2.57 1.55 -11.69
CA TYR A 98 -1.24 1.03 -11.44
C TYR A 98 -0.83 0.03 -12.54
N GLU A 99 0.46 0.01 -12.84
CA GLU A 99 1.10 -0.93 -13.75
C GLU A 99 2.12 -1.79 -12.98
N ASP A 100 2.22 -3.07 -13.33
CA ASP A 100 3.21 -3.98 -12.75
C ASP A 100 4.61 -3.65 -13.29
N VAL A 101 5.54 -3.30 -12.40
CA VAL A 101 6.94 -3.03 -12.76
C VAL A 101 7.85 -4.20 -12.38
N VAL A 102 7.65 -4.77 -11.19
CA VAL A 102 8.40 -5.93 -10.73
C VAL A 102 7.46 -6.97 -10.16
N LYS A 103 7.67 -8.23 -10.54
CA LYS A 103 7.02 -9.39 -9.94
C LYS A 103 8.03 -10.52 -9.79
N ALA A 104 8.63 -10.60 -8.61
CA ALA A 104 9.58 -11.64 -8.25
C ALA A 104 8.93 -12.67 -7.33
N ASN A 105 9.30 -13.93 -7.52
CA ASN A 105 8.80 -15.05 -6.73
C ASN A 105 9.89 -16.12 -6.67
N ASP A 106 10.54 -16.23 -5.51
CA ASP A 106 11.56 -17.22 -5.22
C ASP A 106 11.22 -17.95 -3.90
N GLY A 107 10.63 -19.15 -4.03
CA GLY A 107 10.19 -19.94 -2.88
C GLY A 107 9.20 -19.20 -1.96
N ASP A 108 9.67 -18.87 -0.75
CA ASP A 108 8.90 -18.16 0.27
C ASP A 108 9.03 -16.63 0.18
N GLU A 109 9.85 -16.12 -0.74
CA GLU A 109 10.12 -14.69 -0.97
C GLU A 109 9.41 -14.19 -2.23
N LYS A 110 8.61 -13.13 -2.08
CA LYS A 110 7.84 -12.51 -3.15
C LYS A 110 7.96 -11.01 -3.03
N ALA A 111 8.25 -10.36 -4.15
CA ALA A 111 8.21 -8.92 -4.27
C ALA A 111 7.32 -8.53 -5.45
N HIS A 112 6.37 -7.62 -5.20
CA HIS A 112 5.47 -7.09 -6.20
C HIS A 112 5.49 -5.57 -6.10
N ILE A 113 6.05 -4.92 -7.13
CA ILE A 113 6.13 -3.46 -7.24
C ILE A 113 5.18 -3.01 -8.34
N LEU A 114 4.28 -2.11 -7.97
CA LEU A 114 3.35 -1.47 -8.87
C LEU A 114 3.56 0.04 -8.86
N VAL A 115 3.40 0.68 -10.01
CA VAL A 115 3.57 2.13 -10.16
C VAL A 115 2.36 2.72 -10.85
N LYS A 116 1.87 3.84 -10.32
CA LYS A 116 0.82 4.65 -10.94
C LYS A 116 1.42 5.89 -11.57
N THR A 117 1.23 6.04 -12.88
CA THR A 117 1.74 7.18 -13.64
C THR A 117 0.59 7.95 -14.27
N VAL A 118 0.67 9.29 -14.22
CA VAL A 118 -0.27 10.19 -14.91
C VAL A 118 0.55 11.27 -15.59
N ASP A 119 0.37 11.45 -16.91
CA ASP A 119 1.09 12.44 -17.72
C ASP A 119 2.62 12.40 -17.52
N ASN A 120 3.22 11.19 -17.57
CA ASN A 120 4.65 10.93 -17.31
C ASN A 120 5.16 11.29 -15.90
N ILE A 121 4.27 11.58 -14.95
CA ILE A 121 4.62 11.81 -13.55
C ILE A 121 4.23 10.58 -12.73
N VAL A 122 5.17 10.04 -11.97
CA VAL A 122 4.89 8.95 -11.03
C VAL A 122 4.13 9.52 -9.84
N LYS A 123 2.90 9.06 -9.66
CA LYS A 123 1.97 9.51 -8.62
C LYS A 123 1.99 8.63 -7.38
N SER A 124 2.25 7.34 -7.56
CA SER A 124 2.31 6.40 -6.44
C SER A 124 3.18 5.20 -6.78
N VAL A 125 3.97 4.75 -5.82
CA VAL A 125 4.69 3.47 -5.86
C VAL A 125 4.17 2.59 -4.73
N LEU A 126 3.73 1.39 -5.08
CA LEU A 126 3.22 0.39 -4.15
C LEU A 126 4.15 -0.82 -4.17
N ILE A 127 4.70 -1.19 -3.01
CA ILE A 127 5.61 -2.34 -2.87
C ILE A 127 4.98 -3.31 -1.88
N ILE A 128 4.82 -4.55 -2.32
CA ILE A 128 4.36 -5.67 -1.49
C ILE A 128 5.49 -6.67 -1.42
N ALA A 129 6.02 -6.88 -0.22
CA ALA A 129 7.04 -7.88 0.06
C ALA A 129 6.48 -8.93 1.00
N VAL A 130 6.68 -10.21 0.66
CA VAL A 130 6.25 -11.35 1.47
C VAL A 130 7.42 -12.30 1.55
N GLU A 131 7.93 -12.53 2.74
CA GLU A 131 8.97 -13.51 3.03
C GLU A 131 8.40 -14.63 3.89
N LYS A 132 9.23 -15.56 4.33
CA LYS A 132 8.81 -16.68 5.19
C LYS A 132 8.14 -16.18 6.47
N ASP A 133 8.85 -15.36 7.24
CA ASP A 133 8.48 -14.91 8.58
C ASP A 133 8.18 -13.40 8.68
N GLU A 134 8.21 -12.68 7.55
CA GLU A 134 7.95 -11.25 7.47
C GLU A 134 7.04 -10.90 6.29
N CYS A 135 6.21 -9.87 6.44
CA CYS A 135 5.49 -9.24 5.35
C CYS A 135 5.58 -7.72 5.48
N SER A 136 5.75 -7.03 4.36
CA SER A 136 5.81 -5.58 4.31
C SER A 136 4.95 -5.02 3.17
N LEU A 137 4.30 -3.88 3.45
CA LEU A 137 3.54 -3.08 2.50
C LEU A 137 4.08 -1.65 2.58
N VAL A 138 4.59 -1.14 1.47
CA VAL A 138 5.08 0.23 1.35
C VAL A 138 4.27 0.96 0.29
N CYS A 139 3.85 2.19 0.60
CA CYS A 139 3.25 3.11 -0.36
C CYS A 139 3.97 4.44 -0.29
N ILE A 140 4.40 4.93 -1.46
CA ILE A 140 5.05 6.23 -1.63
C ILE A 140 4.18 7.02 -2.59
N ASP A 141 3.40 7.94 -2.05
CA ASP A 141 2.60 8.86 -2.86
C ASP A 141 3.36 10.16 -3.06
N GLY A 142 3.25 10.72 -4.27
CA GLY A 142 3.98 11.92 -4.62
C GLY A 142 3.69 12.43 -6.02
N SER A 143 4.55 13.31 -6.51
CA SER A 143 4.60 13.75 -7.90
C SER A 143 6.03 13.70 -8.38
N ILE A 144 6.54 12.48 -8.57
CA ILE A 144 7.94 12.24 -8.90
C ILE A 144 8.09 12.40 -10.41
N THR A 145 8.82 13.43 -10.83
CA THR A 145 9.06 13.71 -12.25
C THR A 145 10.18 12.84 -12.81
N PRO A 146 10.24 12.66 -14.14
CA PRO A 146 11.36 11.96 -14.77
C PRO A 146 12.73 12.57 -14.43
N GLU A 147 12.83 13.89 -14.25
CA GLU A 147 14.07 14.54 -13.84
C GLU A 147 14.50 14.12 -12.42
N ALA A 148 13.55 14.03 -11.49
CA ALA A 148 13.83 13.56 -10.13
C ALA A 148 14.27 12.08 -10.13
N LEU A 149 13.71 11.25 -11.02
CA LEU A 149 14.14 9.85 -11.18
C LEU A 149 15.53 9.72 -11.79
N LYS A 150 15.93 10.59 -12.72
CA LYS A 150 17.29 10.53 -13.30
C LYS A 150 18.38 10.77 -12.26
N LYS A 151 18.13 11.69 -11.32
CA LYS A 151 19.05 11.98 -10.20
C LYS A 151 19.27 10.80 -9.26
N LEU A 152 18.39 9.79 -9.25
CA LEU A 152 18.56 8.56 -8.45
C LEU A 152 19.58 7.59 -9.03
N THR A 153 19.84 7.69 -10.33
CA THR A 153 20.69 6.73 -11.07
C THR A 153 22.05 7.31 -11.45
N GLU A 154 22.29 8.58 -11.11
CA GLU A 154 23.55 9.31 -11.27
C GLU A 154 24.34 9.31 -9.96
#